data_AF-A0A8S0YLF0-F1
#
_entry.id   AF-A0A8S0YLF0-F1
#
_cell.length_a   1.000
_cell.length_b   1.000
_cell.length_c   1.000
_cell.angle_alpha   90.00
_cell.angle_beta   90.00
_cell.angle_gamma   90.00
#
_symmetry.space_group_name_H-M   'P 1'
#
loop_
_entity.id
_entity.type
_entity.pdbx_description
1 polymer ?
#
loop_
_entity_poly.entity_id
_entity_poly.type
_entity_poly.pdbx_seq_one_letter_code
_entity_poly.pdbx_strand_id
1 'polypeptide(L)'
;MRTVDPELWSQKLKKPAIKVTRSNNFGQYLGIRYERIIRKSLVDAAKEFWANCSMPLVKIINLEDNSKLERYCYIFLLVLSLGLGIVIVPHTCYKFYTIPPLVINGLPSQASIAKVHFPAVALCSNNVISGTALNNYTEYLFKYKFYTYYIDVSDATYA
;
A
#
# COMPACT_ATOMS: atom_id res chain seq x y z
N MET A 1 -23.58 -4.30 -14.07
CA MET A 1 -23.46 -3.09 -14.91
C MET A 1 -23.87 -3.44 -16.32
N ARG A 2 -25.03 -2.96 -16.80
CA ARG A 2 -25.31 -2.99 -18.24
C ARG A 2 -24.38 -1.97 -18.89
N THR A 3 -23.43 -2.43 -19.68
CA THR A 3 -22.74 -1.58 -20.65
C THR A 3 -23.81 -1.06 -21.60
N VAL A 4 -24.11 0.24 -21.50
CA VAL A 4 -24.97 0.90 -22.47
C VAL A 4 -24.13 1.01 -23.73
N ASP A 5 -24.46 0.24 -24.77
CA ASP A 5 -23.77 0.30 -26.06
C ASP A 5 -23.86 1.73 -26.63
N PRO A 6 -22.72 2.44 -26.80
CA PRO A 6 -22.71 3.85 -27.18
C PRO A 6 -23.28 4.08 -28.59
N GLU A 7 -23.23 3.07 -29.46
CA GLU A 7 -23.68 3.17 -30.84
C GLU A 7 -25.21 3.28 -30.97
N LEU A 8 -25.96 2.56 -30.12
CA LEU A 8 -27.43 2.59 -30.08
C LEU A 8 -28.00 3.94 -29.62
N TRP A 9 -27.23 4.70 -28.84
CA TRP A 9 -27.63 6.03 -28.35
C TRP A 9 -27.48 7.12 -29.42
N SER A 10 -26.42 7.04 -30.22
CA SER A 10 -26.15 8.02 -31.29
C SER A 10 -27.26 8.06 -32.35
N GLN A 11 -27.85 6.89 -32.65
CA GLN A 11 -28.91 6.77 -33.66
C GLN A 11 -30.26 7.33 -33.17
N LYS A 12 -30.54 7.24 -31.87
CA LYS A 12 -31.74 7.83 -31.23
C LYS A 12 -31.65 9.35 -31.05
N LEU A 13 -30.45 9.94 -31.18
CA LEU A 13 -30.22 11.38 -31.11
C LEU A 13 -30.35 12.10 -32.47
N LYS A 14 -30.89 11.45 -33.51
CA LYS A 14 -31.28 12.13 -34.76
C LYS A 14 -32.43 13.12 -34.48
N LYS A 15 -32.00 14.32 -34.06
CA LYS A 15 -32.68 15.63 -33.99
C LYS A 15 -34.21 15.56 -33.92
N PRO A 16 -34.84 15.59 -32.73
CA PRO A 16 -36.12 16.25 -32.66
C PRO A 16 -35.89 17.70 -33.06
N ALA A 17 -36.55 18.15 -34.13
CA ALA A 17 -36.61 19.58 -34.44
C ALA A 17 -36.97 20.31 -33.15
N ILE A 18 -36.08 21.20 -32.70
CA ILE A 18 -36.28 22.01 -31.49
C ILE A 18 -37.52 22.86 -31.76
N LYS A 19 -38.67 22.35 -31.32
CA LYS A 19 -39.88 23.16 -31.16
C LYS A 19 -39.58 24.06 -29.98
N VAL A 20 -39.32 25.33 -30.27
CA VAL A 20 -39.20 26.39 -29.28
C VAL A 20 -40.53 26.50 -28.54
N THR A 21 -40.70 25.71 -27.49
CA THR A 21 -41.78 25.91 -26.53
C THR A 21 -41.39 27.10 -25.66
N ARG A 22 -41.97 28.25 -26.04
CA ARG A 22 -42.34 29.41 -25.23
C ARG A 22 -41.90 29.30 -23.76
N SER A 23 -41.03 30.22 -23.36
CA SER A 23 -40.74 30.57 -21.96
C SER A 23 -42.06 30.74 -21.20
N ASN A 24 -42.33 29.84 -20.26
CA ASN A 24 -43.30 30.03 -19.18
C ASN A 24 -42.93 29.06 -18.04
N ASN A 25 -42.39 29.61 -16.95
CA ASN A 25 -42.36 29.02 -15.59
C ASN A 25 -42.01 27.51 -15.49
N PHE A 26 -40.99 27.05 -16.22
CA PHE A 26 -40.66 25.63 -16.39
C PHE A 26 -39.65 25.06 -15.37
N GLY A 27 -39.36 25.79 -14.28
CA GLY A 27 -38.32 25.38 -13.31
C GLY A 27 -38.81 24.40 -12.25
N GLN A 28 -40.05 24.53 -11.77
CA GLN A 28 -40.53 23.76 -10.61
C GLN A 28 -41.18 22.41 -10.97
N TYR A 29 -41.79 22.30 -12.16
CA TYR A 29 -42.43 21.06 -12.61
C TYR A 29 -41.45 20.02 -13.18
N LEU A 30 -40.28 20.45 -13.67
CA LEU A 30 -39.25 19.52 -14.16
C LEU A 30 -38.57 18.74 -13.03
N GLY A 31 -38.28 19.39 -11.90
CA GLY A 31 -37.63 18.74 -10.75
C GLY A 31 -38.43 17.55 -10.23
N ILE A 32 -39.76 17.70 -10.12
CA ILE A 32 -40.68 16.64 -9.69
C ILE A 32 -40.69 15.47 -10.69
N ARG A 33 -40.51 15.75 -11.99
CA ARG A 33 -40.42 14.73 -13.04
C ARG A 33 -39.08 13.98 -12.99
N TYR A 34 -37.97 14.68 -12.83
CA TYR A 34 -36.63 14.06 -12.72
C TYR A 34 -36.50 13.21 -11.46
N GLU A 35 -36.96 13.70 -10.31
CA GLU A 35 -36.95 12.92 -9.08
C GLU A 35 -37.78 11.64 -9.24
N ARG A 36 -38.95 11.72 -9.87
CA ARG A 36 -39.78 10.54 -10.13
C ARG A 36 -39.11 9.55 -11.08
N ILE A 37 -38.38 10.03 -12.09
CA ILE A 37 -37.61 9.18 -13.01
C ILE A 37 -36.46 8.49 -12.26
N ILE A 38 -35.71 9.23 -11.44
CA ILE A 38 -34.60 8.68 -10.64
C ILE A 38 -35.11 7.67 -9.62
N ARG A 39 -36.21 7.97 -8.92
CA ARG A 39 -36.84 7.02 -8.00
C ARG A 39 -37.28 5.75 -8.72
N LYS A 40 -37.88 5.87 -9.91
CA LYS A 40 -38.25 4.69 -10.71
C LYS A 40 -37.02 3.89 -11.13
N SER A 41 -35.97 4.53 -11.63
CA SER A 41 -34.75 3.83 -12.01
C SER A 41 -34.06 3.18 -10.82
N LEU A 42 -34.07 3.80 -9.64
CA LEU A 42 -33.53 3.23 -8.41
C LEU A 42 -34.37 2.04 -7.95
N VAL A 43 -35.69 2.12 -8.01
CA VAL A 43 -36.58 1.02 -7.65
C VAL A 43 -36.40 -0.15 -8.63
N ASP A 44 -36.29 0.12 -9.92
CA ASP A 44 -36.06 -0.92 -10.94
C ASP A 44 -34.67 -1.55 -10.77
N ALA A 45 -33.63 -0.75 -10.55
CA ALA A 45 -32.29 -1.24 -10.27
C ALA A 45 -32.22 -2.04 -8.96
N ALA A 46 -32.93 -1.61 -7.92
CA ALA A 46 -33.03 -2.35 -6.68
C ALA A 46 -33.72 -3.70 -6.91
N LYS A 47 -34.85 -3.73 -7.62
CA LYS A 47 -35.53 -4.99 -7.96
C LYS A 47 -34.63 -5.93 -8.75
N GLU A 48 -33.91 -5.43 -9.76
CA GLU A 48 -32.93 -6.23 -10.50
C GLU A 48 -31.79 -6.73 -9.60
N PHE A 49 -31.32 -5.90 -8.66
CA PHE A 49 -30.30 -6.28 -7.69
C PHE A 49 -30.79 -7.38 -6.75
N TRP A 50 -31.99 -7.26 -6.18
CA TRP A 50 -32.58 -8.28 -5.30
C TRP A 50 -32.82 -9.60 -6.04
N ALA A 51 -33.21 -9.55 -7.32
CA ALA A 51 -33.40 -10.74 -8.14
C ALA A 51 -32.08 -11.43 -8.53
N ASN A 52 -31.03 -10.67 -8.83
CA ASN A 52 -29.75 -11.20 -9.33
C ASN A 52 -28.63 -11.19 -8.27
N CYS A 53 -28.93 -10.92 -7.01
CA CYS A 53 -27.92 -10.84 -5.97
C CYS A 53 -27.20 -12.19 -5.83
N SER A 54 -25.88 -12.16 -5.85
CA SER A 54 -25.05 -13.34 -5.56
C SER A 54 -25.04 -13.69 -4.07
N MET A 55 -25.53 -12.80 -3.20
CA MET A 55 -25.55 -13.04 -1.76
C MET A 55 -26.65 -14.05 -1.40
N PRO A 56 -26.29 -15.24 -0.87
CA PRO A 56 -27.27 -16.27 -0.52
C PRO A 56 -28.25 -15.81 0.56
N LEU A 57 -27.78 -14.97 1.50
CA LEU A 57 -28.60 -14.44 2.60
C LEU A 57 -29.75 -13.55 2.09
N VAL A 58 -29.53 -12.80 1.01
CA VAL A 58 -30.54 -11.97 0.35
C VAL A 58 -31.65 -12.83 -0.25
N LYS A 59 -31.30 -13.99 -0.81
CA LYS A 59 -32.28 -14.94 -1.35
C LYS A 59 -33.15 -15.52 -0.23
N ILE A 60 -32.56 -15.90 0.90
CA ILE A 60 -33.27 -16.44 2.07
C ILE A 60 -34.26 -15.42 2.64
N ILE A 61 -33.88 -14.14 2.71
CA ILE A 61 -34.76 -13.06 3.18
C ILE A 61 -35.98 -12.86 2.27
N ASN A 62 -35.86 -13.19 0.98
CA ASN A 62 -36.91 -12.99 -0.01
C ASN A 62 -37.76 -14.25 -0.27
N LEU A 63 -37.52 -15.37 0.43
CA LEU A 63 -38.43 -16.51 0.40
C LEU A 63 -39.76 -16.14 1.08
N GLU A 64 -40.87 -16.39 0.37
CA GLU A 64 -42.24 -16.07 0.81
C GLU A 64 -42.72 -16.95 1.99
N ASP A 65 -42.11 -18.12 2.20
CA ASP A 65 -42.47 -19.06 3.27
C ASP A 65 -42.05 -18.63 4.68
N ASN A 66 -41.18 -17.62 4.81
CA ASN A 66 -40.63 -17.24 6.12
C ASN A 66 -41.60 -16.36 6.91
N SER A 67 -41.70 -16.62 8.22
CA SER A 67 -42.45 -15.75 9.13
C SER A 67 -41.85 -14.35 9.14
N LYS A 68 -42.70 -13.32 9.30
CA LYS A 68 -42.26 -11.90 9.34
C LYS A 68 -41.15 -11.68 10.37
N LEU A 69 -41.19 -12.39 11.51
CA LEU A 69 -40.19 -12.30 12.57
C LEU A 69 -38.82 -12.87 12.15
N GLU A 70 -38.82 -14.02 11.48
CA GLU A 70 -37.59 -14.64 10.98
C GLU A 70 -36.92 -13.77 9.92
N ARG A 71 -37.73 -13.13 9.07
CA ARG A 71 -37.24 -12.17 8.08
C ARG A 71 -36.50 -11.00 8.75
N TYR A 72 -37.02 -10.45 9.84
CA TYR A 72 -36.33 -9.41 10.61
C TYR A 72 -35.04 -9.93 11.25
N CYS A 73 -35.04 -11.17 11.75
CA CYS A 73 -33.84 -11.80 12.30
C CYS A 73 -32.73 -11.92 11.24
N TYR A 74 -33.06 -12.38 10.03
CA TYR A 74 -32.10 -12.48 8.92
C TYR A 74 -31.57 -11.12 8.46
N ILE A 75 -32.43 -10.10 8.41
CA ILE A 75 -32.01 -8.72 8.12
C ILE A 75 -31.05 -8.22 9.20
N PHE A 76 -31.35 -8.47 10.47
CA PHE A 76 -30.49 -8.08 11.58
C PHE A 76 -29.11 -8.76 11.49
N LEU A 77 -29.07 -10.07 11.22
CA LEU A 77 -27.82 -10.81 11.01
C LEU A 77 -27.02 -10.28 9.81
N LEU A 78 -27.69 -9.92 8.71
CA LEU A 78 -27.06 -9.30 7.56
C LEU A 78 -26.40 -7.98 7.96
N VAL A 79 -27.13 -7.08 8.62
CA VAL A 79 -26.61 -5.78 9.05
C VAL A 79 -25.47 -5.94 10.05
N LEU A 80 -25.56 -6.88 10.98
CA LEU A 80 -24.53 -7.15 11.98
C LEU A 80 -23.25 -7.67 11.32
N SER A 81 -23.35 -8.64 10.40
CA SER A 81 -22.19 -9.15 9.65
C SER A 81 -21.52 -8.08 8.80
N LEU A 82 -22.30 -7.20 8.17
CA LEU A 82 -21.80 -6.09 7.39
C LEU A 82 -21.10 -5.05 8.28
N GLY A 83 -21.69 -4.74 9.44
CA GLY A 83 -21.09 -3.87 10.45
C GLY A 83 -19.75 -4.40 10.97
N LEU A 84 -19.68 -5.69 11.31
CA LEU A 84 -18.43 -6.37 11.69
C LEU A 84 -17.39 -6.29 10.57
N GLY A 85 -17.80 -6.49 9.31
CA GLY A 85 -16.92 -6.33 8.16
C GLY A 85 -16.32 -4.92 8.07
N ILE A 86 -17.15 -3.89 8.23
CA ILE A 86 -16.71 -2.48 8.21
C ILE A 86 -15.70 -2.18 9.33
N VAL A 87 -15.76 -2.86 10.47
CA VAL A 87 -14.81 -2.65 11.58
C VAL A 87 -13.54 -3.47 11.39
N ILE A 88 -13.68 -4.76 11.04
CA ILE A 88 -12.57 -5.71 10.97
C ILE A 88 -11.65 -5.41 9.78
N VAL A 89 -12.21 -5.07 8.61
CA VAL A 89 -11.42 -4.82 7.40
C VAL A 89 -10.41 -3.68 7.59
N PRO A 90 -10.80 -2.45 7.99
CA PRO A 90 -9.85 -1.36 8.17
C PRO A 90 -8.88 -1.63 9.31
N HIS A 91 -9.33 -2.25 10.41
CA HIS A 91 -8.43 -2.65 11.50
C HIS A 91 -7.35 -3.63 11.01
N THR A 92 -7.74 -4.61 10.20
CA THR A 92 -6.83 -5.61 9.64
C THR A 92 -5.89 -4.98 8.62
N CYS A 93 -6.40 -4.14 7.71
CA CYS A 93 -5.57 -3.38 6.78
C CYS A 93 -4.54 -2.52 7.52
N TYR A 94 -4.96 -1.76 8.52
CA TYR A 94 -4.06 -0.96 9.35
C TYR A 94 -2.96 -1.82 9.96
N LYS A 95 -3.34 -2.94 10.58
CA LYS A 95 -2.38 -3.89 11.15
C LYS A 95 -1.39 -4.42 10.10
N PHE A 96 -1.88 -4.80 8.91
CA PHE A 96 -1.01 -5.25 7.81
C PHE A 96 -0.04 -4.17 7.34
N TYR A 97 -0.46 -2.90 7.24
CA TYR A 97 0.42 -1.81 6.87
C TYR A 97 1.45 -1.46 7.96
N THR A 98 1.13 -1.71 9.22
CA THR A 98 2.08 -1.48 10.34
C THR A 98 3.08 -2.61 10.55
N ILE A 99 2.84 -3.81 10.00
CA ILE A 99 3.77 -4.92 10.13
C ILE A 99 5.00 -4.64 9.25
N PRO A 100 6.22 -4.70 9.80
CA PRO A 100 7.43 -4.52 9.00
C PRO A 100 7.49 -5.60 7.91
N PRO A 101 7.95 -5.26 6.69
CA PRO A 101 7.86 -6.14 5.51
C PRO A 101 8.70 -7.44 5.61
N LEU A 102 9.50 -7.59 6.67
CA LEU A 102 10.39 -8.73 6.85
C LEU A 102 10.15 -9.40 8.20
N VAL A 103 9.47 -10.56 8.18
CA VAL A 103 9.37 -11.46 9.32
C VAL A 103 10.56 -12.42 9.22
N ILE A 104 11.60 -12.19 10.03
CA ILE A 104 12.77 -13.06 10.07
C ILE A 104 12.43 -14.24 10.99
N ASN A 105 12.28 -15.41 10.41
CA ASN A 105 12.10 -16.65 11.16
C ASN A 105 13.45 -17.09 11.73
N GLY A 106 13.67 -16.86 13.02
CA GLY A 106 14.86 -17.32 13.75
C GLY A 106 14.90 -18.84 13.99
N LEU A 107 14.36 -19.64 13.07
CA LEU A 107 14.47 -21.09 13.19
C LEU A 107 15.96 -21.45 13.08
N PRO A 108 16.53 -22.16 14.07
CA PRO A 108 17.88 -22.68 13.93
C PRO A 108 17.85 -23.63 12.73
N SER A 109 18.64 -23.30 11.71
CA SER A 109 18.79 -24.15 10.55
C SER A 109 19.20 -25.54 11.06
N GLN A 110 18.43 -26.58 10.73
CA GLN A 110 18.80 -27.98 10.97
C GLN A 110 19.98 -28.42 10.08
N ALA A 111 20.86 -27.49 9.73
CA ALA A 111 22.13 -27.81 9.10
C ALA A 111 22.91 -28.68 10.09
N SER A 112 23.16 -29.93 9.69
CA SER A 112 23.99 -30.83 10.48
C SER A 112 25.33 -30.15 10.75
N ILE A 113 25.79 -30.23 12.00
CA ILE A 113 27.04 -29.63 12.49
C ILE A 113 28.25 -30.02 11.59
N ALA A 114 28.12 -31.11 10.83
CA ALA A 114 29.09 -31.59 9.85
C ALA A 114 29.34 -30.66 8.64
N LYS A 115 28.50 -29.66 8.36
CA LYS A 115 28.65 -28.72 7.23
C LYS A 115 28.78 -27.25 7.64
N VAL A 116 29.32 -26.97 8.82
CA VAL A 116 29.60 -25.58 9.23
C VAL A 116 30.96 -25.17 8.67
N HIS A 117 30.97 -24.15 7.81
CA HIS A 117 32.22 -23.54 7.35
C HIS A 117 32.94 -22.88 8.53
N PHE A 118 34.23 -23.18 8.70
CA PHE A 118 35.04 -22.51 9.72
C PHE A 118 35.13 -21.01 9.38
N PRO A 119 34.82 -20.10 10.32
CA PRO A 119 34.89 -18.67 10.05
C PRO A 119 36.33 -18.26 9.81
N ALA A 120 36.54 -17.26 8.95
CA ALA A 120 37.85 -16.65 8.82
C ALA A 120 38.22 -15.97 10.16
N VAL A 121 39.30 -16.43 10.78
CA VAL A 121 39.84 -15.83 12.00
C VAL A 121 40.98 -14.92 11.61
N ALA A 122 40.78 -13.61 11.72
CA ALA A 122 41.86 -12.64 11.59
C ALA A 122 42.58 -12.53 12.94
N LEU A 123 43.83 -13.02 12.99
CA LEU A 123 44.70 -12.83 14.15
C LEU A 123 45.57 -11.60 13.91
N CYS A 124 45.39 -10.57 14.74
CA CYS A 124 46.27 -9.41 14.76
C CYS A 124 47.23 -9.53 15.94
N SER A 125 48.50 -9.19 15.72
CA SER A 125 49.45 -9.00 16.82
C SER A 125 49.06 -7.76 17.63
N ASN A 126 49.12 -7.82 18.96
CA ASN A 126 48.96 -6.65 19.81
C ASN A 126 50.10 -5.62 19.61
N ASN A 127 51.22 -6.06 19.05
CA ASN A 127 52.33 -5.17 18.73
C ASN A 127 52.10 -4.58 17.34
N VAL A 128 51.65 -3.32 17.31
CA VAL A 128 51.36 -2.56 16.09
C VAL A 128 52.61 -2.34 15.24
N ILE A 129 53.80 -2.33 15.85
CA ILE A 129 55.08 -2.05 15.20
C ILE A 129 56.13 -3.02 15.72
N SER A 130 56.89 -3.67 14.84
CA SER A 130 58.05 -4.47 15.27
C SER A 130 59.16 -3.55 15.76
N GLY A 131 59.88 -3.93 16.83
CA GLY A 131 61.01 -3.14 17.33
C GLY A 131 62.08 -2.86 16.26
N THR A 132 62.23 -3.78 15.31
CA THR A 132 63.11 -3.60 14.13
C THR A 132 62.60 -2.54 13.17
N ALA A 133 61.29 -2.47 12.91
CA ALA A 133 60.70 -1.41 12.10
C ALA A 133 60.81 -0.05 12.81
N LEU A 134 60.66 -0.02 14.13
CA LEU A 134 60.85 1.19 14.92
C LEU A 134 62.30 1.67 14.82
N ASN A 135 63.29 0.78 14.98
CA ASN A 135 64.71 1.12 14.88
C ASN A 135 65.11 1.59 13.47
N ASN A 136 64.62 0.93 12.41
CA ASN A 136 64.86 1.38 11.04
C ASN A 136 64.24 2.75 10.78
N TYR A 137 63.04 3.00 11.33
CA TYR A 137 62.37 4.28 11.20
C TYR A 137 63.08 5.39 11.97
N THR A 138 63.58 5.12 13.18
CA THR A 138 64.38 6.08 13.93
C THR A 138 65.69 6.37 13.23
N GLU A 139 66.42 5.37 12.72
CA GLU A 139 67.63 5.59 11.90
C GLU A 139 67.35 6.43 10.66
N TYR A 140 66.25 6.15 9.95
CA TYR A 140 65.81 6.96 8.81
C TYR A 140 65.59 8.42 9.24
N LEU A 141 64.84 8.66 10.32
CA LEU A 141 64.62 10.02 10.83
C LEU A 141 65.92 10.69 11.27
N PHE A 142 66.83 9.99 11.94
CA PHE A 142 68.11 10.54 12.35
C PHE A 142 68.97 10.92 11.14
N LYS A 143 69.00 10.08 10.11
CA LYS A 143 69.76 10.37 8.90
C LYS A 143 69.16 11.58 8.18
N TYR A 144 67.88 11.56 7.82
CA TYR A 144 67.31 12.57 6.94
C TYR A 144 66.98 13.89 7.65
N LYS A 145 66.60 13.89 8.93
CA LYS A 145 66.24 15.11 9.68
C LYS A 145 67.47 15.92 10.11
N PHE A 146 68.62 15.27 10.35
CA PHE A 146 69.88 15.99 10.57
C PHE A 146 70.41 16.63 9.27
N TYR A 147 70.27 15.97 8.11
CA TYR A 147 70.66 16.60 6.83
C TYR A 147 69.84 17.86 6.53
N THR A 148 68.54 17.90 6.85
CA THR A 148 67.74 19.13 6.65
C THR A 148 68.15 20.25 7.60
N TYR A 149 68.47 19.93 8.86
CA TYR A 149 68.92 20.94 9.84
C TYR A 149 70.29 21.55 9.50
N TYR A 150 71.19 20.79 8.89
CA TYR A 150 72.48 21.34 8.44
C TYR A 150 72.37 22.22 7.20
N ILE A 151 71.43 21.93 6.30
CA ILE A 151 71.17 22.77 5.11
C ILE A 151 70.54 24.11 5.52
N ASP A 152 69.57 24.10 6.44
CA ASP A 152 68.94 25.35 6.94
C ASP A 152 69.93 26.24 7.74
N VAL A 153 70.87 25.65 8.49
CA VAL A 153 71.88 26.42 9.24
C VAL A 153 73.00 26.95 8.33
N SER A 154 73.36 26.23 7.26
CA SER A 154 74.32 26.74 6.27
C SER A 154 73.74 27.86 5.42
N ASP A 155 72.44 27.84 5.09
CA ASP A 155 71.81 28.92 4.33
C ASP A 155 71.53 30.16 5.20
N ALA A 156 71.37 30.02 6.51
CA ALA A 156 71.22 31.14 7.45
C ALA A 156 72.55 31.83 7.83
N THR A 157 73.70 31.27 7.48
CA THR A 157 75.03 31.85 7.79
C THR A 157 75.69 32.58 6.62
N TYR A 158 75.07 32.59 5.44
CA TYR A 158 75.52 33.33 4.25
C TYR A 158 74.52 34.40 3.76
N ALA A 159 73.60 34.86 4.62
CA ALA A 159 72.68 35.98 4.35
C ALA A 159 73.03 37.22 5.16
#